data_AF-A0A8J6WHQ2-F1
#
_entry.id   AF-A0A8J6WHQ2-F1
#
_cell.length_a   1.000
_cell.length_b   1.000
_cell.length_c   1.000
_cell.angle_alpha   90.00
_cell.angle_beta   90.00
_cell.angle_gamma   90.00
#
_symmetry.space_group_name_H-M   'P 1'
#
loop_
_entity.id
_entity.type
_entity.pdbx_description
1 polymer ?
#
loop_
_entity_poly.entity_id
_entity_poly.type
_entity_poly.pdbx_seq_one_letter_code
_entity_poly.pdbx_strand_id
1 'polypeptide(L)'
;MTNKHQRRGAVALAAGLSVGLISTLPTLAQQANFESFTLSAGTPATSVSGFTNGISALSNIAGRDRNGTICAGFADVAPDHVMVLQQDFATLTLQVNSGGNDTSILIQGPDGTVRCGDDTDRRNPDALVQDQSWSAGTYSIWVGSHQQGQRYNYSLSANP
;
A
#
# COMPACT_ATOMS: atom_id res chain seq x y z
N MET A 1 -48.14 38.05 66.82
CA MET A 1 -48.51 36.64 66.50
C MET A 1 -47.95 36.35 65.12
N THR A 2 -47.16 35.33 64.80
CA THR A 2 -46.30 34.41 65.53
C THR A 2 -45.34 33.89 64.45
N ASN A 3 -44.07 33.76 64.80
CA ASN A 3 -42.94 33.31 63.98
C ASN A 3 -43.04 31.82 63.63
N LYS A 4 -42.65 31.36 62.42
CA LYS A 4 -41.76 30.18 62.24
C LYS A 4 -41.37 29.83 60.80
N HIS A 5 -40.07 29.56 60.69
CA HIS A 5 -39.25 28.94 59.64
C HIS A 5 -39.79 27.71 58.90
N GLN A 6 -39.32 27.52 57.65
CA GLN A 6 -38.61 26.34 57.09
C GLN A 6 -38.66 26.40 55.54
N ARG A 7 -37.70 25.95 54.72
CA ARG A 7 -36.39 25.33 54.88
C ARG A 7 -35.67 25.45 53.52
N ARG A 8 -34.34 25.48 53.58
CA ARG A 8 -33.38 25.51 52.47
C ARG A 8 -33.51 24.29 51.54
N GLY A 9 -33.34 24.51 50.24
CA GLY A 9 -32.94 23.50 49.27
C GLY A 9 -31.83 24.07 48.38
N ALA A 10 -30.59 23.65 48.63
CA ALA A 10 -29.43 24.01 47.82
C ALA A 10 -29.43 23.16 46.54
N VAL A 11 -29.44 23.80 45.37
CA VAL A 11 -29.19 23.10 44.10
C VAL A 11 -27.67 23.01 43.96
N ALA A 12 -27.14 21.80 44.09
CA ALA A 12 -25.74 21.50 43.84
C ALA A 12 -25.47 21.55 42.33
N LEU A 13 -24.65 22.50 41.89
CA LEU A 13 -24.04 22.50 40.56
C LEU A 13 -22.94 21.43 40.54
N ALA A 14 -23.25 20.24 40.04
CA ALA A 14 -22.24 19.26 39.68
C ALA A 14 -21.66 19.65 38.32
N ALA A 15 -20.49 20.31 38.33
CA ALA A 15 -19.68 20.49 37.13
C ALA A 15 -19.12 19.12 36.71
N GLY A 16 -19.78 18.49 35.73
CA GLY A 16 -19.33 17.22 35.15
C GLY A 16 -18.06 17.45 34.33
N LEU A 17 -16.99 16.74 34.67
CA LEU A 17 -15.81 16.58 33.82
C LEU A 17 -16.21 15.81 32.56
N SER A 18 -16.34 16.50 31.43
CA SER A 18 -16.50 15.88 30.13
C SER A 18 -15.19 15.21 29.72
N VAL A 19 -15.08 13.90 29.96
CA VAL A 19 -14.02 13.06 29.39
C VAL A 19 -14.28 12.98 27.87
N GLY A 20 -13.41 13.61 27.08
CA GLY A 20 -13.50 13.58 25.63
C GLY A 20 -13.30 12.16 25.10
N LEU A 21 -14.27 11.66 24.34
CA LEU A 21 -14.14 10.40 23.60
C LEU A 21 -13.19 10.62 22.43
N ILE A 22 -11.97 10.07 22.51
CA ILE A 22 -11.07 9.96 21.37
C ILE A 22 -11.61 8.84 20.48
N SER A 23 -12.41 9.19 19.47
CA SER A 23 -12.83 8.23 18.44
C SER A 23 -11.66 8.00 17.48
N THR A 24 -10.90 6.93 17.67
CA THR A 24 -9.97 6.43 16.67
C THR A 24 -10.79 5.88 15.50
N LEU A 25 -10.97 6.68 14.45
CA LEU A 25 -11.55 6.17 13.22
C LEU A 25 -10.60 5.08 12.69
N PRO A 26 -11.08 3.87 12.38
CA PRO A 26 -10.25 2.91 11.68
C PRO A 26 -9.87 3.54 10.34
N THR A 27 -8.57 3.75 10.12
CA THR A 27 -8.05 4.02 8.78
C THR A 27 -8.42 2.82 7.92
N LEU A 28 -9.16 3.04 6.84
CA LEU A 28 -9.39 2.00 5.84
C LEU A 28 -8.03 1.67 5.22
N ALA A 29 -7.35 0.67 5.77
CA ALA A 29 -6.21 0.08 5.09
C ALA A 29 -6.75 -0.50 3.78
N GLN A 30 -6.22 -0.05 2.64
CA GLN A 30 -6.54 -0.62 1.35
C GLN A 30 -6.23 -2.12 1.43
N GLN A 31 -7.26 -2.97 1.41
CA GLN A 31 -7.09 -4.41 1.51
C GLN A 31 -6.37 -4.88 0.24
N ALA A 32 -5.19 -5.47 0.40
CA ALA A 32 -4.47 -6.08 -0.70
C ALA A 32 -5.07 -7.45 -1.06
N ASN A 33 -4.91 -7.87 -2.31
CA ASN A 33 -5.40 -9.16 -2.79
C ASN A 33 -4.65 -10.34 -2.18
N PHE A 34 -3.36 -10.15 -1.88
CA PHE A 34 -2.46 -11.14 -1.32
C PHE A 34 -1.74 -10.62 -0.08
N GLU A 35 -0.86 -11.47 0.47
CA GLU A 35 -0.13 -11.20 1.70
C GLU A 35 0.76 -9.96 1.62
N SER A 36 0.80 -9.23 2.73
CA SER A 36 1.75 -8.14 2.96
C SER A 36 3.10 -8.69 3.42
N PHE A 37 4.17 -7.94 3.17
CA PHE A 37 5.51 -8.28 3.65
C PHE A 37 6.24 -7.05 4.20
N THR A 38 7.29 -7.30 5.00
CA THR A 38 8.07 -6.25 5.66
C THR A 38 9.54 -6.45 5.39
N LEU A 39 10.23 -5.38 4.99
CA LEU A 39 11.69 -5.34 4.89
C LEU A 39 12.28 -4.51 6.03
N SER A 40 13.35 -5.03 6.62
CA SER A 40 14.08 -4.42 7.73
C SER A 40 15.57 -4.72 7.62
N ALA A 41 16.40 -4.14 8.48
CA ALA A 41 17.81 -4.51 8.56
C ALA A 41 18.04 -6.02 8.82
N GLY A 42 17.16 -6.65 9.60
CA GLY A 42 17.25 -8.09 9.93
C GLY A 42 16.66 -9.00 8.85
N THR A 43 15.85 -8.46 7.95
CA THR A 43 15.24 -9.19 6.83
C THR A 43 15.21 -8.25 5.63
N PRO A 44 16.36 -8.03 4.97
CA PRO A 44 16.48 -7.03 3.91
C PRO A 44 15.88 -7.51 2.59
N ALA A 45 15.66 -8.83 2.45
CA ALA A 45 15.18 -9.48 1.25
C ALA A 45 14.02 -10.43 1.56
N THR A 46 13.03 -10.51 0.66
CA THR A 46 11.92 -11.46 0.78
C THR A 46 11.32 -11.79 -0.59
N SER A 47 10.49 -12.84 -0.62
CA SER A 47 9.68 -13.22 -1.77
C SER A 47 8.27 -13.60 -1.32
N VAL A 48 7.27 -13.10 -2.05
CA VAL A 48 5.85 -13.41 -1.85
C VAL A 48 5.24 -13.95 -3.14
N SER A 49 4.07 -14.55 -3.08
CA SER A 49 3.41 -15.12 -4.27
C SER A 49 2.02 -14.55 -4.49
N GLY A 50 1.59 -14.57 -5.75
CA GLY A 50 0.28 -14.09 -6.16
C GLY A 50 -0.07 -14.55 -7.58
N PHE A 51 -1.14 -13.98 -8.13
CA PHE A 51 -1.49 -14.15 -9.53
C PHE A 51 -2.12 -12.89 -10.11
N THR A 52 -1.86 -12.63 -11.38
CA THR A 52 -2.54 -11.57 -12.15
C THR A 52 -3.95 -12.01 -12.52
N ASN A 53 -4.88 -11.08 -12.74
CA ASN A 53 -6.18 -11.31 -13.42
C ASN A 53 -6.91 -10.00 -13.77
N GLY A 54 -6.19 -8.87 -13.71
CA GLY A 54 -6.78 -7.55 -13.69
C GLY A 54 -7.16 -7.01 -15.07
N ILE A 55 -8.14 -6.10 -15.10
CA ILE A 55 -8.62 -5.45 -16.33
C ILE A 55 -8.48 -3.92 -16.30
N SER A 56 -8.09 -3.35 -15.16
CA SER A 56 -7.94 -1.92 -14.98
C SER A 56 -6.57 -1.48 -15.47
N ALA A 57 -6.53 -0.50 -16.39
CA ALA A 57 -5.26 0.03 -16.88
C ALA A 57 -4.46 0.64 -15.72
N LEU A 58 -3.18 0.28 -15.59
CA LEU A 58 -2.29 0.84 -14.56
C LEU A 58 -2.14 2.36 -14.69
N SER A 59 -2.25 2.90 -15.91
CA SER A 59 -2.32 4.33 -16.18
C SER A 59 -3.59 5.01 -15.63
N ASN A 60 -4.70 4.30 -15.44
CA ASN A 60 -5.87 4.85 -14.76
C ASN A 60 -5.72 4.82 -13.23
N ILE A 61 -4.86 3.95 -12.69
CA ILE A 61 -4.60 3.84 -11.26
C ILE A 61 -3.67 4.96 -10.79
N ALA A 62 -2.53 5.17 -11.46
CA ALA A 62 -1.56 6.19 -11.03
C ALA A 62 -1.03 7.12 -12.14
N GLY A 63 -1.42 6.89 -13.40
CA GLY A 63 -0.99 7.72 -14.53
C GLY A 63 0.45 7.45 -14.98
N ARG A 64 1.39 8.17 -14.38
CA ARG A 64 2.81 8.17 -14.75
C ARG A 64 3.70 7.96 -13.54
N ASP A 65 4.86 7.35 -13.76
CA ASP A 65 5.89 7.24 -12.75
C ASP A 65 6.64 8.57 -12.51
N ARG A 66 7.53 8.57 -11.53
CA ARG A 66 8.37 9.72 -11.16
C ARG A 66 9.28 10.23 -12.28
N ASN A 67 9.50 9.44 -13.34
CA ASN A 67 10.30 9.78 -14.50
C ASN A 67 9.43 10.27 -15.69
N GLY A 68 8.11 10.30 -15.51
CA GLY A 68 7.16 10.70 -16.55
C GLY A 68 6.77 9.55 -17.50
N THR A 69 7.16 8.31 -17.22
CA THR A 69 6.80 7.13 -18.01
C THR A 69 5.36 6.74 -17.72
N ILE A 70 4.57 6.41 -18.76
CA ILE A 70 3.20 5.89 -18.55
C ILE A 70 3.31 4.48 -17.98
N CYS A 71 2.55 4.20 -16.92
CA CYS A 71 2.46 2.87 -16.37
C CYS A 71 1.61 1.99 -17.29
N ALA A 72 2.27 1.16 -18.11
CA ALA A 72 1.63 0.23 -19.03
C ALA A 72 1.07 -0.99 -18.29
N GLY A 73 0.20 -1.75 -18.96
CA GLY A 73 -0.38 -2.98 -18.43
C GLY A 73 -1.70 -2.79 -17.66
N PHE A 74 -2.20 -3.90 -17.14
CA PHE A 74 -3.51 -4.02 -16.50
C PHE A 74 -3.39 -4.80 -15.19
N ALA A 75 -4.07 -4.33 -14.15
CA ALA A 75 -4.11 -4.96 -12.83
C ALA A 75 -5.51 -4.86 -12.22
N ASP A 76 -5.69 -5.46 -11.04
CA ASP A 76 -6.90 -5.22 -10.24
C ASP A 76 -6.92 -3.76 -9.76
N VAL A 77 -8.09 -3.25 -9.38
CA VAL A 77 -8.21 -1.94 -8.74
C VAL A 77 -7.54 -1.96 -7.37
N ALA A 78 -7.67 -3.07 -6.62
CA ALA A 78 -6.96 -3.26 -5.37
C ALA A 78 -5.48 -3.64 -5.62
N PRO A 79 -4.54 -3.19 -4.78
CA PRO A 79 -3.15 -3.63 -4.88
C PRO A 79 -3.04 -5.12 -4.56
N ASP A 80 -2.07 -5.78 -5.16
CA ASP A 80 -1.80 -7.20 -4.91
C ASP A 80 -1.06 -7.42 -3.61
N HIS A 81 -0.09 -6.56 -3.31
CA HIS A 81 0.70 -6.64 -2.08
C HIS A 81 0.83 -5.28 -1.41
N VAL A 82 1.03 -5.31 -0.10
CA VAL A 82 1.52 -4.17 0.67
C VAL A 82 2.90 -4.50 1.20
N MET A 83 3.87 -3.64 0.88
CA MET A 83 5.23 -3.72 1.40
C MET A 83 5.43 -2.65 2.47
N VAL A 84 5.96 -3.05 3.63
CA VAL A 84 6.38 -2.12 4.69
C VAL A 84 7.90 -2.08 4.74
N LEU A 85 8.48 -0.91 4.46
CA LEU A 85 9.90 -0.66 4.69
C LEU A 85 10.07 -0.05 6.09
N GLN A 86 10.75 -0.76 6.99
CA GLN A 86 11.01 -0.27 8.36
C GLN A 86 12.13 0.76 8.45
N GLN A 87 12.88 0.93 7.36
CA GLN A 87 13.99 1.86 7.24
C GLN A 87 14.14 2.29 5.77
N ASP A 88 14.95 3.32 5.55
CA ASP A 88 15.29 3.74 4.20
C ASP A 88 16.22 2.71 3.52
N PHE A 89 16.05 2.53 2.22
CA PHE A 89 16.93 1.74 1.36
C PHE A 89 17.48 2.63 0.24
N ALA A 90 18.80 2.63 0.07
CA ALA A 90 19.46 3.41 -0.97
C ALA A 90 19.05 2.94 -2.37
N THR A 91 18.96 1.62 -2.54
CA THR A 91 18.49 0.91 -3.73
C THR A 91 17.51 -0.18 -3.30
N LEU A 92 16.55 -0.46 -4.17
CA LEU A 92 15.70 -1.63 -4.05
C LEU A 92 15.34 -2.11 -5.45
N THR A 93 15.37 -3.42 -5.61
CA THR A 93 14.98 -4.15 -6.81
C THR A 93 13.76 -5.00 -6.47
N LEU A 94 12.66 -4.77 -7.18
CA LEU A 94 11.49 -5.63 -7.17
C LEU A 94 11.39 -6.34 -8.52
N GLN A 95 11.40 -7.67 -8.50
CA GLN A 95 11.39 -8.51 -9.69
C GLN A 95 10.25 -9.52 -9.60
N VAL A 96 9.42 -9.53 -10.64
CA VAL A 96 8.42 -10.57 -10.87
C VAL A 96 9.10 -11.79 -11.48
N ASN A 97 8.65 -12.99 -11.13
CA ASN A 97 8.95 -14.22 -11.86
C ASN A 97 7.64 -14.96 -12.09
N SER A 98 7.18 -14.93 -13.33
CA SER A 98 5.95 -15.58 -13.78
C SER A 98 6.22 -16.81 -14.67
N GLY A 99 7.48 -17.23 -14.79
CA GLY A 99 7.90 -18.27 -15.72
C GLY A 99 7.96 -17.81 -17.17
N GLY A 100 8.22 -16.52 -17.42
CA GLY A 100 8.38 -15.93 -18.75
C GLY A 100 7.09 -15.43 -19.40
N ASN A 101 6.07 -15.09 -18.60
CA ASN A 101 4.88 -14.39 -19.09
C ASN A 101 5.07 -12.87 -19.02
N ASP A 102 4.33 -12.17 -19.87
CA ASP A 102 4.45 -10.73 -20.07
C ASP A 102 3.72 -9.95 -18.97
N THR A 103 4.48 -9.59 -17.94
CA THR A 103 3.96 -8.95 -16.71
C THR A 103 4.36 -7.49 -16.64
N SER A 104 3.61 -6.72 -15.86
CA SER A 104 3.89 -5.30 -15.57
C SER A 104 3.85 -5.08 -14.07
N ILE A 105 4.55 -4.07 -13.54
CA ILE A 105 4.48 -3.74 -12.11
C ILE A 105 4.29 -2.24 -11.89
N LEU A 106 3.44 -1.90 -10.91
CA LEU A 106 3.27 -0.54 -10.41
C LEU A 106 3.49 -0.55 -8.90
N ILE A 107 4.25 0.43 -8.41
CA ILE A 107 4.53 0.61 -6.99
C ILE A 107 4.23 2.06 -6.62
N GLN A 108 3.37 2.26 -5.64
CA GLN A 108 3.07 3.58 -5.07
C GLN A 108 3.62 3.66 -3.64
N GLY A 109 4.48 4.63 -3.40
CA GLY A 109 5.11 4.88 -2.10
C GLY A 109 4.27 5.73 -1.15
N PRO A 110 4.72 5.88 0.11
CA PRO A 110 4.00 6.58 1.17
C PRO A 110 3.86 8.09 0.92
N ASP A 111 4.72 8.66 0.11
CA ASP A 111 4.70 10.06 -0.34
C ASP A 111 3.93 10.27 -1.66
N GLY A 112 3.31 9.21 -2.18
CA GLY A 112 2.65 9.21 -3.48
C GLY A 112 3.59 9.02 -4.66
N THR A 113 4.90 8.84 -4.45
CA THR A 113 5.86 8.55 -5.53
C THR A 113 5.48 7.25 -6.23
N VAL A 114 5.34 7.30 -7.55
CA VAL A 114 5.01 6.15 -8.39
C VAL A 114 6.26 5.64 -9.10
N ARG A 115 6.45 4.32 -9.11
CA ARG A 115 7.45 3.61 -9.89
C ARG A 115 6.75 2.56 -10.72
N CYS A 116 7.00 2.55 -12.01
CA CYS A 116 6.44 1.58 -12.92
C CYS A 116 7.57 0.83 -13.59
N GLY A 117 7.41 -0.48 -13.67
CA GLY A 117 8.38 -1.38 -14.25
C GLY A 117 7.68 -2.27 -15.25
N ASP A 118 8.43 -2.62 -16.26
CA ASP A 118 8.00 -3.50 -17.32
C ASP A 118 9.17 -4.43 -17.69
N ASP A 119 9.01 -5.24 -18.73
CA ASP A 119 10.06 -6.09 -19.25
C ASP A 119 11.33 -5.30 -19.62
N THR A 120 12.48 -5.81 -19.20
CA THR A 120 13.78 -5.26 -19.62
C THR A 120 14.28 -5.87 -20.93
N ASP A 121 13.78 -7.05 -21.31
CA ASP A 121 14.16 -7.74 -22.53
C ASP A 121 13.08 -8.70 -23.06
N ARG A 122 13.12 -8.96 -24.38
CA ARG A 122 12.15 -9.84 -25.06
C ARG A 122 12.29 -11.34 -24.75
N ARG A 123 13.33 -11.75 -24.02
CA ARG A 123 13.59 -13.17 -23.69
C ARG A 123 13.01 -13.54 -22.33
N ASN A 124 12.84 -12.57 -21.44
CA ASN A 124 12.14 -12.69 -20.19
C ASN A 124 11.25 -11.46 -19.96
N PRO A 125 9.97 -11.53 -20.34
CA PRO A 125 9.07 -10.39 -20.23
C PRO A 125 8.52 -10.20 -18.79
N ASP A 126 9.27 -10.66 -17.79
CA ASP A 126 8.93 -10.47 -16.39
C ASP A 126 9.29 -9.04 -15.93
N ALA A 127 8.32 -8.38 -15.30
CA ALA A 127 8.47 -6.98 -14.88
C ALA A 127 9.54 -6.78 -13.81
N LEU A 128 10.29 -5.68 -13.97
CA LEU A 128 11.33 -5.25 -13.02
C LEU A 128 11.20 -3.77 -12.67
N VAL A 129 11.33 -3.45 -11.38
CA VAL A 129 11.67 -2.10 -10.91
C VAL A 129 12.99 -2.18 -10.19
N GLN A 130 14.01 -1.48 -10.70
CA GLN A 130 15.24 -1.20 -9.99
C GLN A 130 15.38 0.33 -9.87
N ASP A 131 15.28 0.85 -8.64
CA ASP A 131 15.33 2.29 -8.41
C ASP A 131 16.03 2.62 -7.09
N GLN A 132 16.30 3.91 -6.89
CA GLN A 132 16.98 4.49 -5.74
C GLN A 132 16.02 5.29 -4.84
N SER A 133 16.53 5.60 -3.64
CA SER A 133 15.89 6.49 -2.67
C SER A 133 14.51 6.01 -2.22
N TRP A 134 14.50 4.85 -1.56
CA TRP A 134 13.30 4.26 -0.97
C TRP A 134 13.19 4.67 0.49
N SER A 135 12.25 5.54 0.81
CA SER A 135 12.00 5.95 2.20
C SER A 135 11.25 4.87 2.97
N ALA A 136 11.49 4.80 4.28
CA ALA A 136 10.68 4.00 5.18
C ALA A 136 9.19 4.36 5.04
N GLY A 137 8.33 3.34 5.13
CA GLY A 137 6.88 3.52 5.04
C GLY A 137 6.18 2.38 4.31
N THR A 138 4.93 2.63 3.97
CA THR A 138 4.03 1.65 3.36
C THR A 138 3.92 1.90 1.86
N TYR A 139 4.09 0.84 1.08
CA TYR A 139 4.03 0.82 -0.36
C TYR A 139 2.91 -0.11 -0.81
N SER A 140 2.09 0.34 -1.75
CA SER A 140 1.12 -0.50 -2.47
C SER A 140 1.75 -0.98 -3.77
N ILE A 141 1.59 -2.27 -4.07
CA ILE A 141 2.19 -2.92 -5.23
C ILE A 141 1.09 -3.62 -6.03
N TRP A 142 1.04 -3.36 -7.33
CA TRP A 142 0.19 -4.04 -8.29
C TRP A 142 1.08 -4.83 -9.24
N VAL A 143 0.81 -6.13 -9.38
CA VAL A 143 1.46 -6.99 -10.38
C VAL A 143 0.41 -7.29 -11.44
N GLY A 144 0.64 -6.76 -12.63
CA GLY A 144 -0.28 -6.84 -13.75
C GLY A 144 0.25 -7.67 -14.91
N SER A 145 -0.51 -7.62 -15.99
CA SER A 145 -0.14 -8.19 -17.29
C SER A 145 -0.36 -7.18 -18.40
N HIS A 146 0.39 -7.32 -19.50
CA HIS A 146 0.22 -6.45 -20.67
C HIS A 146 -1.14 -6.55 -21.34
N GLN A 147 -1.77 -7.72 -21.23
CA GLN A 147 -3.11 -7.97 -21.73
C GLN A 147 -4.10 -8.09 -20.58
N GLN A 148 -5.31 -7.55 -20.78
CA GLN A 148 -6.39 -7.59 -19.79
C GLN A 148 -6.78 -9.03 -19.42
N GLY A 149 -7.01 -9.25 -18.13
CA GLY A 149 -7.60 -10.49 -17.61
C GLY A 149 -6.70 -11.71 -17.68
N GLN A 150 -5.43 -11.56 -18.09
CA GLN A 150 -4.51 -12.68 -18.11
C GLN A 150 -4.18 -13.14 -16.70
N ARG A 151 -4.13 -14.46 -16.53
CA ARG A 151 -3.84 -15.09 -15.25
C ARG A 151 -2.50 -15.80 -15.27
N TYR A 152 -1.52 -15.18 -14.65
CA TYR A 152 -0.18 -15.71 -14.46
C TYR A 152 0.08 -15.84 -12.97
N ASN A 153 0.43 -17.04 -12.52
CA ASN A 153 0.99 -17.20 -11.17
C ASN A 153 2.40 -16.62 -11.18
N TYR A 154 2.76 -15.92 -10.12
CA TYR A 154 4.09 -15.33 -10.00
C TYR A 154 4.63 -15.43 -8.58
N SER A 155 5.95 -15.27 -8.48
CA SER A 155 6.61 -14.79 -7.26
C SER A 155 7.10 -13.36 -7.46
N LEU A 156 7.00 -12.53 -6.42
CA LEU A 156 7.53 -11.17 -6.38
C LEU A 156 8.63 -11.13 -5.34
N SER A 157 9.86 -10.91 -5.78
CA SER A 157 11.01 -10.73 -4.88
C SER A 157 11.31 -9.24 -4.68
N ALA A 158 11.74 -8.88 -3.47
CA ALA A 158 12.19 -7.54 -3.13
C ALA A 158 13.56 -7.63 -2.44
N ASN A 159 14.59 -7.03 -3.03
CA ASN A 159 15.99 -7.14 -2.59
C ASN A 159 16.72 -5.79 -2.76
N PRO A 160 17.57 -5.33 -1.82
CA PRO A 160 18.32 -4.08 -1.93
C PRO A 160 19.42 -4.10 -3.00
#